data_AF-A0A3T0MZD2-F1
#
_entry.id   AF-A0A3T0MZD2-F1
#
_cell.length_a   1.000
_cell.length_b   1.000
_cell.length_c   1.000
_cell.angle_alpha   90.00
_cell.angle_beta   90.00
_cell.angle_gamma   90.00
#
_symmetry.space_group_name_H-M   'P 1'
#
loop_
_entity.id
_entity.type
_entity.pdbx_description
1 polymer ?
#
loop_
_entity_poly.entity_id
_entity_poly.type
_entity_poly.pdbx_seq_one_letter_code
_entity_poly.pdbx_strand_id
1 'polypeptide(L)'
;MIEAKRHELAQFEGQLVHHGADPNLIDAGTGQLKVVSSPREIIAKPSPIKVSLTELSETFLSNPNKIRAEKTKASIRGYLNVVFSILGDDTPPDRITESDCEHVRDLIAQLPPNFKKLAALKDRPVDEMVRIERQKNMAYLSPTGVNNYLKFLLSFLSWCHRKGKIDRMPTAFSEIKVADPVRKEDKRLPFSNDQLATIFHSEVFLDEKRDDCMFWVPLIALWNGMRSNEICQLDTVDVKMVDGIWGFDVTYISSSGDDDKHLKTGSSIRMIPIHPRLIEFGFIDFHKSRPKNQKLFGDITRGHDGYYSTTFSKRANRYLKSIGTHGPRHKFHSFRHTFRDALRRGRVDREIGKALGGWQRGNTDAFDIYGSGYPLDELYAEIRLVDYSNVEWSHLVITG
;
A
#
# COMPACT_ATOMS: atom_id res chain seq x y z
N MET A 1 11.06 61.09 10.89
CA MET A 1 10.08 61.29 11.98
C MET A 1 10.48 60.58 13.28
N ILE A 2 11.01 59.35 13.23
CA ILE A 2 11.51 58.61 14.42
C ILE A 2 12.83 59.18 14.96
N GLU A 3 13.75 59.62 14.09
CA GLU A 3 15.04 60.23 14.52
C GLU A 3 14.87 61.58 15.23
N ALA A 4 13.91 62.41 14.82
CA ALA A 4 13.62 63.69 15.49
C ALA A 4 13.17 63.47 16.95
N LYS A 5 12.34 62.44 17.20
CA LYS A 5 11.91 62.06 18.55
C LYS A 5 13.04 61.46 19.40
N ARG A 6 13.98 60.73 18.79
CA ARG A 6 15.18 60.24 19.49
C ARG A 6 16.12 61.37 19.90
N HIS A 7 16.23 62.40 19.06
CA HIS A 7 17.04 63.58 19.34
C HIS A 7 16.48 64.43 20.49
N GLU A 8 15.16 64.59 20.56
CA GLU A 8 14.47 65.25 21.69
C GLU A 8 14.66 64.47 23.00
N LEU A 9 14.54 63.14 22.98
CA LEU A 9 14.72 62.29 24.17
C LEU A 9 16.16 62.27 24.68
N ALA A 10 17.16 62.21 23.79
CA ALA A 10 18.58 62.22 24.16
C ALA A 10 19.04 63.55 24.77
N GLN A 11 18.48 64.68 24.31
CA GLN A 11 18.69 65.99 24.92
C GLN A 11 18.05 66.10 26.30
N PHE A 12 16.90 65.45 26.51
CA PHE A 12 16.22 65.41 27.80
C PHE A 12 16.98 64.58 28.86
N GLU A 13 17.72 63.55 28.43
CA GLU A 13 18.47 62.64 29.32
C GLU A 13 19.96 63.01 29.50
N GLY A 14 20.40 64.16 28.96
CA GLY A 14 21.76 64.69 29.15
C GLY A 14 22.87 63.87 28.49
N GLN A 15 22.55 63.02 27.50
CA GLN A 15 23.54 62.25 26.76
C GLN A 15 24.15 63.07 25.61
N LEU A 16 25.47 62.96 25.44
CA LEU A 16 26.21 63.56 24.31
C LEU A 16 25.67 63.03 22.99
N VAL A 17 24.99 63.89 22.23
CA VAL A 17 24.55 63.57 20.88
C VAL A 17 25.72 63.75 19.93
N HIS A 18 26.20 62.67 19.31
CA HIS A 18 27.23 62.73 18.29
C HIS A 18 26.72 63.58 17.10
N HIS A 19 27.30 64.77 16.90
CA HIS A 19 27.08 65.59 15.72
C HIS A 19 27.86 65.00 14.53
N GLY A 20 27.28 63.97 13.93
CA GLY A 20 27.79 63.36 12.71
C GLY A 20 26.75 62.42 12.15
N ALA A 21 26.45 62.55 10.87
CA ALA A 21 25.58 61.62 10.17
C ALA A 21 26.19 60.21 10.26
N ASP A 22 25.43 59.21 10.70
CA ASP A 22 25.95 57.85 10.90
C ASP A 22 26.54 57.32 9.57
N PRO A 23 27.84 57.01 9.49
CA PRO A 23 28.48 56.53 8.26
C PRO A 23 27.92 55.18 7.78
N ASN A 24 27.13 54.49 8.61
CA ASN A 24 26.38 53.30 8.19
C ASN A 24 25.10 53.62 7.40
N LEU A 25 24.57 54.83 7.53
CA LEU A 25 23.33 55.26 6.89
C LEU A 25 23.57 56.14 5.66
N ILE A 26 24.74 56.74 5.51
CA ILE A 26 25.07 57.65 4.42
C ILE A 26 26.32 57.16 3.67
N ASP A 27 26.30 57.26 2.35
CA ASP A 27 27.42 56.96 1.49
C ASP A 27 28.46 58.10 1.54
N ALA A 28 29.69 57.77 1.93
CA ALA A 28 30.73 58.76 2.17
C ALA A 28 31.27 59.45 0.89
N GLY A 29 30.99 58.91 -0.30
CA GLY A 29 31.40 59.50 -1.58
C GLY A 29 30.34 60.42 -2.18
N THR A 30 29.06 60.19 -1.88
CA THR A 30 27.92 60.89 -2.51
C THR A 30 27.07 61.72 -1.55
N GLY A 31 27.22 61.52 -0.23
CA GLY A 31 26.43 62.22 0.79
C GLY A 31 24.95 61.83 0.83
N GLN A 32 24.54 60.82 0.04
CA GLN A 32 23.16 60.33 0.00
C GLN A 32 22.96 59.18 1.00
N LEU A 33 21.71 59.03 1.48
CA LEU A 33 21.31 57.90 2.30
C LEU A 33 21.53 56.59 1.52
N LYS A 34 22.26 55.65 2.12
CA LYS A 34 22.38 54.27 1.61
C LYS A 34 20.99 53.68 1.51
N VAL A 35 20.65 53.13 0.36
CA VAL A 35 19.39 52.40 0.16
C VAL A 35 19.46 51.12 0.98
N VAL A 36 18.93 51.14 2.20
CA VAL A 36 18.79 49.95 3.03
C VAL A 36 17.43 49.34 2.74
N SER A 37 17.42 48.21 2.02
CA SER A 37 16.22 47.40 1.82
C SER A 37 15.59 47.09 3.16
N SER A 38 14.27 47.29 3.29
CA SER A 38 13.60 47.05 4.56
C SER A 38 13.73 45.58 4.99
N PRO A 39 13.74 45.26 6.29
CA PRO A 39 13.71 43.86 6.75
C PRO A 39 12.55 43.06 6.14
N ARG A 40 11.42 43.73 5.83
CA ARG A 40 10.30 43.13 5.09
C ARG A 40 10.66 42.75 3.65
N GLU A 41 11.44 43.55 2.94
CA GLU A 41 11.90 43.22 1.58
C GLU A 41 12.96 42.12 1.57
N ILE A 42 13.78 42.02 2.62
CA ILE A 42 14.76 40.95 2.82
C ILE A 42 14.06 39.62 3.19
N ILE A 43 12.97 39.69 3.96
CA ILE A 43 12.16 38.52 4.35
C ILE A 43 11.19 38.10 3.23
N ALA A 44 10.78 38.99 2.33
CA ALA A 44 9.77 38.74 1.29
C ALA A 44 10.29 38.04 0.01
N LYS A 45 11.58 37.74 -0.10
CA LYS A 45 12.09 36.91 -1.20
C LYS A 45 12.63 35.59 -0.66
N PRO A 46 11.79 34.55 -0.52
CA PRO A 46 12.33 33.21 -0.49
C PRO A 46 13.14 33.01 -1.77
N SER A 47 14.41 32.65 -1.63
CA SER A 47 15.21 32.13 -2.75
C SER A 47 14.37 31.06 -3.43
N PRO A 48 14.10 31.15 -4.76
CA PRO A 48 13.27 30.16 -5.41
C PRO A 48 13.93 28.81 -5.17
N ILE A 49 13.18 27.90 -4.55
CA ILE A 49 13.54 26.49 -4.51
C ILE A 49 13.66 26.09 -5.99
N LYS A 50 14.89 25.98 -6.50
CA LYS A 50 15.19 25.55 -7.88
C LYS A 50 14.97 24.04 -8.10
N VAL A 51 14.45 23.35 -7.10
CA VAL A 51 14.23 21.90 -7.09
C VAL A 51 12.78 21.64 -7.43
N SER A 52 12.53 20.89 -8.50
CA SER A 52 11.17 20.57 -8.93
C SER A 52 10.44 19.69 -7.91
N LEU A 53 9.11 19.63 -7.97
CA LEU A 53 8.31 18.75 -7.11
C LEU A 53 8.70 17.28 -7.29
N THR A 54 8.98 16.86 -8.52
CA THR A 54 9.46 15.51 -8.83
C THR A 54 10.78 15.22 -8.14
N GLU A 55 11.80 16.08 -8.30
CA GLU A 55 13.10 15.91 -7.64
C GLU A 55 12.95 15.90 -6.11
N LEU A 56 12.14 16.81 -5.57
CA LEU A 56 11.86 16.86 -4.15
C LEU A 56 11.16 15.59 -3.65
N SER A 57 10.27 15.00 -4.45
CA SER A 57 9.58 13.77 -4.10
C SER A 57 10.51 12.56 -4.00
N GLU A 58 11.60 12.52 -4.76
CA GLU A 58 12.60 11.45 -4.63
C GLU A 58 13.28 11.47 -3.26
N THR A 59 13.54 12.66 -2.72
CA THR A 59 14.05 12.81 -1.34
C THR A 59 13.03 12.33 -0.30
N PHE A 60 11.74 12.57 -0.53
CA PHE A 60 10.66 12.08 0.32
C PHE A 60 10.52 10.54 0.29
N LEU A 61 10.67 9.95 -0.89
CA LEU A 61 10.59 8.51 -1.12
C LEU A 61 11.80 7.77 -0.52
N SER A 62 12.97 8.38 -0.59
CA SER A 62 14.24 7.86 -0.08
C SER A 62 14.56 8.27 1.37
N ASN A 63 13.60 8.90 2.07
CA ASN A 63 13.75 9.31 3.46
C ASN A 63 14.17 8.12 4.36
N PRO A 64 15.36 8.13 4.99
CA PRO A 64 15.89 7.02 5.78
C PRO A 64 15.04 6.72 7.02
N ASN A 65 14.31 7.71 7.55
CA ASN A 65 13.42 7.53 8.70
C ASN A 65 12.18 6.68 8.36
N LYS A 66 11.99 6.31 7.09
CA LYS A 66 10.85 5.51 6.65
C LYS A 66 11.26 4.57 5.53
N ILE A 67 11.62 3.35 5.91
CA ILE A 67 11.90 2.26 4.99
C ILE A 67 10.64 1.92 4.19
N ARG A 68 10.77 1.88 2.86
CA ARG A 68 9.70 1.54 1.92
C ARG A 68 10.26 0.57 0.88
N ALA A 69 9.53 -0.52 0.63
CA ALA A 69 9.84 -1.41 -0.48
C ALA A 69 9.77 -0.65 -1.82
N GLU A 70 10.58 -1.06 -2.80
CA GLU A 70 10.64 -0.39 -4.11
C GLU A 70 9.29 -0.32 -4.83
N LYS A 71 8.49 -1.38 -4.75
CA LYS A 71 7.11 -1.38 -5.26
C LYS A 71 6.24 -0.27 -4.64
N THR A 72 6.44 0.00 -3.35
CA THR A 72 5.72 1.09 -2.66
C THR A 72 6.21 2.44 -3.16
N LYS A 73 7.52 2.63 -3.32
CA LYS A 73 8.09 3.86 -3.88
C LYS A 73 7.58 4.12 -5.30
N ALA A 74 7.66 3.11 -6.17
CA ALA A 74 7.16 3.17 -7.54
C ALA A 74 5.66 3.49 -7.60
N SER A 75 4.85 2.91 -6.72
CA SER A 75 3.43 3.25 -6.63
C SER A 75 3.22 4.71 -6.23
N ILE A 76 3.86 5.19 -5.16
CA ILE A 76 3.72 6.58 -4.67
C ILE A 76 4.16 7.57 -5.76
N ARG A 77 5.33 7.32 -6.37
CA ARG A 77 5.85 8.10 -7.51
C ARG A 77 4.83 8.17 -8.64
N GLY A 78 4.24 7.04 -9.01
CA GLY A 78 3.22 6.99 -10.05
C GLY A 78 1.97 7.85 -9.75
N TYR A 79 1.58 7.98 -8.48
CA TYR A 79 0.50 8.88 -8.06
C TYR A 79 0.97 10.34 -8.07
N LEU A 80 2.10 10.64 -7.45
CA LEU A 80 2.63 12.00 -7.34
C LEU A 80 2.95 12.62 -8.70
N ASN A 81 3.50 11.88 -9.66
CA ASN A 81 3.77 12.41 -11.01
C ASN A 81 2.50 12.93 -11.70
N VAL A 82 1.34 12.32 -11.47
CA VAL A 82 0.06 12.83 -12.02
C VAL A 82 -0.36 14.09 -11.30
N VAL A 83 -0.21 14.11 -9.98
CA VAL A 83 -0.52 15.30 -9.18
C VAL A 83 0.37 16.48 -9.59
N PHE A 84 1.67 16.26 -9.77
CA PHE A 84 2.61 17.28 -10.19
C PHE A 84 2.39 17.74 -11.63
N SER A 85 1.90 16.86 -12.53
CA SER A 85 1.46 17.30 -13.86
C SER A 85 0.25 18.24 -13.83
N ILE A 86 -0.56 18.22 -12.77
CA ILE A 86 -1.68 19.15 -12.57
C ILE A 86 -1.19 20.44 -11.90
N LEU A 87 -0.37 20.31 -10.84
CA LEU A 87 0.14 21.46 -10.08
C LEU A 87 1.22 22.26 -10.84
N GLY A 88 1.88 21.64 -11.82
CA GLY A 88 3.12 22.12 -12.42
C GLY A 88 4.34 21.66 -11.60
N ASP A 89 5.30 21.00 -12.25
CA ASP A 89 6.47 20.43 -11.56
C ASP A 89 7.39 21.52 -10.98
N ASP A 90 7.39 22.71 -11.57
CA ASP A 90 8.16 23.87 -11.11
C ASP A 90 7.48 24.66 -9.99
N THR A 91 6.27 24.26 -9.58
CA THR A 91 5.52 24.96 -8.52
C THR A 91 6.19 24.77 -7.17
N PRO A 92 6.63 25.86 -6.49
CA PRO A 92 7.20 25.77 -5.16
C PRO A 92 6.20 25.17 -4.15
N PRO A 93 6.61 24.23 -3.28
CA PRO A 93 5.70 23.59 -2.33
C PRO A 93 4.94 24.56 -1.42
N ASP A 94 5.58 25.67 -1.02
CA ASP A 94 5.03 26.71 -0.16
C ASP A 94 3.94 27.55 -0.84
N ARG A 95 3.83 27.47 -2.16
CA ARG A 95 2.78 28.10 -2.95
C ARG A 95 1.58 27.20 -3.21
N ILE A 96 1.64 25.92 -2.85
CA ILE A 96 0.50 25.01 -3.01
C ILE A 96 -0.56 25.35 -1.96
N THR A 97 -1.73 25.76 -2.42
CA THR A 97 -2.87 26.18 -1.59
C THR A 97 -3.90 25.06 -1.41
N GLU A 98 -4.90 25.32 -0.57
CA GLU A 98 -6.08 24.46 -0.44
C GLU A 98 -6.81 24.32 -1.78
N SER A 99 -7.04 25.44 -2.48
CA SER A 99 -7.71 25.46 -3.78
C SER A 99 -6.96 24.62 -4.83
N ASP A 100 -5.63 24.60 -4.80
CA ASP A 100 -4.84 23.75 -5.70
C ASP A 100 -5.04 22.26 -5.40
N CYS A 101 -5.12 21.91 -4.12
CA CYS A 101 -5.41 20.54 -3.71
C CYS A 101 -6.83 20.13 -4.17
N GLU A 102 -7.83 20.99 -3.99
CA GLU A 102 -9.20 20.76 -4.47
C GLU A 102 -9.26 20.63 -5.99
N HIS A 103 -8.53 21.46 -6.72
CA HIS A 103 -8.41 21.35 -8.17
C HIS A 103 -7.83 19.99 -8.60
N VAL A 104 -6.80 19.51 -7.90
CA VAL A 104 -6.24 18.16 -8.10
C VAL A 104 -7.31 17.07 -7.83
N ARG A 105 -8.07 17.17 -6.73
CA ARG A 105 -9.18 16.24 -6.43
C ARG A 105 -10.17 16.19 -7.59
N ASP A 106 -10.63 17.35 -8.05
CA ASP A 106 -11.73 17.47 -9.00
C ASP A 106 -11.34 17.00 -10.40
N LEU A 107 -10.10 17.26 -10.85
CA LEU A 107 -9.60 16.71 -12.10
C LEU A 107 -9.40 15.20 -12.02
N ILE A 108 -8.78 14.69 -10.94
CA ILE A 108 -8.53 13.25 -10.80
C ILE A 108 -9.83 12.47 -10.68
N ALA A 109 -10.86 13.01 -10.04
CA ALA A 109 -12.18 12.38 -9.95
C ALA A 109 -12.83 12.16 -11.32
N GLN A 110 -12.46 12.96 -12.32
CA GLN A 110 -12.96 12.87 -13.69
C GLN A 110 -12.10 11.99 -14.60
N LEU A 111 -10.99 11.43 -14.12
CA LEU A 111 -10.18 10.53 -14.93
C LEU A 111 -10.78 9.12 -14.99
N PRO A 112 -10.67 8.42 -16.13
CA PRO A 112 -11.14 7.05 -16.23
C PRO A 112 -10.18 6.03 -15.59
N PRO A 113 -10.66 4.86 -15.14
CA PRO A 113 -9.80 3.79 -14.66
C PRO A 113 -8.76 3.39 -15.71
N ASN A 114 -7.52 3.16 -15.27
CA ASN A 114 -6.39 2.82 -16.14
C ASN A 114 -6.09 3.85 -17.24
N PHE A 115 -6.43 5.14 -17.07
CA PHE A 115 -6.20 6.19 -18.06
C PHE A 115 -4.78 6.18 -18.68
N LYS A 116 -3.73 5.91 -17.89
CA LYS A 116 -2.33 5.80 -18.38
C LYS A 116 -2.09 4.67 -19.40
N LYS A 117 -2.99 3.69 -19.48
CA LYS A 117 -2.93 2.55 -20.42
C LYS A 117 -3.82 2.74 -21.63
N LEU A 118 -4.71 3.73 -21.62
CA LEU A 118 -5.61 3.99 -22.72
C LEU A 118 -4.83 4.73 -23.82
N ALA A 119 -4.66 4.11 -24.98
CA ALA A 119 -3.91 4.70 -26.09
C ALA A 119 -4.40 6.10 -26.46
N ALA A 120 -5.71 6.35 -26.36
CA ALA A 120 -6.31 7.66 -26.64
C ALA A 120 -5.91 8.77 -25.65
N LEU A 121 -5.50 8.41 -24.42
CA LEU A 121 -5.17 9.36 -23.34
C LEU A 121 -3.68 9.36 -22.98
N LYS A 122 -2.92 8.38 -23.48
CA LYS A 122 -1.52 8.19 -23.12
C LYS A 122 -0.72 9.47 -23.44
N ASP A 123 0.13 9.87 -22.50
CA ASP A 123 1.05 11.01 -22.61
C ASP A 123 0.39 12.39 -22.86
N ARG A 124 -0.93 12.51 -22.67
CA ARG A 124 -1.66 13.79 -22.74
C ARG A 124 -1.67 14.53 -21.39
N PRO A 125 -1.81 15.87 -21.38
CA PRO A 125 -2.13 16.62 -20.17
C PRO A 125 -3.44 16.16 -19.52
N VAL A 126 -3.52 16.21 -18.19
CA VAL A 126 -4.68 15.70 -17.42
C VAL A 126 -5.98 16.43 -17.78
N ASP A 127 -5.92 17.74 -17.99
CA ASP A 127 -7.05 18.56 -18.42
C ASP A 127 -7.57 18.13 -19.80
N GLU A 128 -6.67 17.80 -20.73
CA GLU A 128 -7.05 17.24 -22.03
C GLU A 128 -7.69 15.86 -21.89
N MET A 129 -7.15 15.00 -21.01
CA MET A 129 -7.74 13.70 -20.74
C MET A 129 -9.19 13.79 -20.23
N VAL A 130 -9.46 14.74 -19.32
CA VAL A 130 -10.81 14.99 -18.79
C VAL A 130 -11.76 15.46 -19.91
N ARG A 131 -11.29 16.29 -20.85
CA ARG A 131 -12.10 16.70 -22.01
C ARG A 131 -12.46 15.51 -22.92
N ILE A 132 -11.49 14.65 -23.20
CA ILE A 132 -11.69 13.46 -24.05
C ILE A 132 -12.63 12.45 -23.36
N GLU A 133 -12.51 12.28 -22.04
CA GLU A 133 -13.40 11.45 -21.24
C GLU A 133 -14.85 11.89 -21.42
N ARG A 134 -15.15 13.17 -21.17
CA ARG A 134 -16.52 13.72 -21.25
C ARG A 134 -17.18 13.48 -22.61
N GLN A 135 -16.39 13.47 -23.69
CA GLN A 135 -16.87 13.20 -25.04
C GLN A 135 -17.19 11.72 -25.29
N LYS A 136 -16.51 10.81 -24.58
CA LYS A 136 -16.58 9.37 -24.78
C LYS A 136 -17.40 8.63 -23.72
N ASN A 137 -17.95 9.35 -22.72
CA ASN A 137 -18.78 8.83 -21.65
C ASN A 137 -18.15 7.60 -20.96
N MET A 138 -16.90 7.74 -20.51
CA MET A 138 -16.17 6.63 -19.90
C MET A 138 -16.54 6.52 -18.41
N ALA A 139 -16.22 5.38 -17.80
CA ALA A 139 -16.36 5.25 -16.36
C ALA A 139 -15.32 6.12 -15.63
N TYR A 140 -15.67 6.64 -14.45
CA TYR A 140 -14.77 7.41 -13.59
C TYR A 140 -13.96 6.55 -12.62
N LEU A 141 -12.85 7.11 -12.11
CA LEU A 141 -12.11 6.52 -11.01
C LEU A 141 -13.00 6.34 -9.78
N SER A 142 -12.87 5.20 -9.10
CA SER A 142 -13.55 4.97 -7.83
C SER A 142 -13.09 6.00 -6.76
N PRO A 143 -13.91 6.32 -5.75
CA PRO A 143 -13.51 7.21 -4.66
C PRO A 143 -12.22 6.76 -3.95
N THR A 144 -12.03 5.45 -3.80
CA THR A 144 -10.77 4.88 -3.27
C THR A 144 -9.56 5.19 -4.14
N GLY A 145 -9.74 5.19 -5.47
CA GLY A 145 -8.71 5.57 -6.44
C GLY A 145 -8.31 7.04 -6.29
N VAL A 146 -9.28 7.95 -6.30
CA VAL A 146 -9.06 9.39 -6.09
C VAL A 146 -8.37 9.66 -4.76
N ASN A 147 -8.90 9.08 -3.68
CA ASN A 147 -8.37 9.26 -2.34
C ASN A 147 -6.92 8.77 -2.16
N ASN A 148 -6.45 7.83 -2.99
CA ASN A 148 -5.03 7.44 -2.96
C ASN A 148 -4.12 8.57 -3.48
N TYR A 149 -4.51 9.29 -4.54
CA TYR A 149 -3.76 10.45 -5.02
C TYR A 149 -3.66 11.52 -3.92
N LEU A 150 -4.80 11.88 -3.33
CA LEU A 150 -4.87 12.89 -2.26
C LEU A 150 -4.08 12.47 -1.02
N LYS A 151 -4.17 11.20 -0.63
CA LYS A 151 -3.39 10.65 0.48
C LYS A 151 -1.89 10.79 0.25
N PHE A 152 -1.40 10.51 -0.96
CA PHE A 152 0.02 10.62 -1.26
C PHE A 152 0.48 12.06 -1.40
N LEU A 153 -0.33 12.94 -2.00
CA LEU A 153 -0.10 14.39 -2.02
C LEU A 153 0.04 14.93 -0.59
N LEU A 154 -0.95 14.71 0.28
CA LEU A 154 -0.90 15.22 1.66
C LEU A 154 0.21 14.56 2.48
N SER A 155 0.56 13.31 2.22
CA SER A 155 1.71 12.66 2.83
C SER A 155 3.04 13.32 2.43
N PHE A 156 3.17 13.73 1.17
CA PHE A 156 4.33 14.46 0.66
C PHE A 156 4.37 15.89 1.23
N LEU A 157 3.27 16.64 1.22
CA LEU A 157 3.19 17.99 1.79
C LEU A 157 3.44 17.98 3.31
N SER A 158 2.91 16.99 4.03
CA SER A 158 3.18 16.81 5.46
C SER A 158 4.66 16.55 5.74
N TRP A 159 5.36 15.86 4.84
CA TRP A 159 6.81 15.72 4.93
C TRP A 159 7.53 17.04 4.61
N CYS A 160 7.09 17.78 3.61
CA CYS A 160 7.62 19.12 3.30
C CYS A 160 7.51 20.05 4.51
N HIS A 161 6.36 20.04 5.19
CA HIS A 161 6.12 20.84 6.40
C HIS A 161 7.10 20.48 7.52
N ARG A 162 7.25 19.19 7.84
CA ARG A 162 8.23 18.73 8.85
C ARG A 162 9.68 19.07 8.49
N LYS A 163 9.98 19.34 7.22
CA LYS A 163 11.31 19.73 6.75
C LYS A 163 11.45 21.24 6.55
N GLY A 164 10.49 22.04 7.00
CA GLY A 164 10.51 23.50 6.87
C GLY A 164 10.40 24.00 5.44
N LYS A 165 9.86 23.19 4.52
CA LYS A 165 9.69 23.56 3.10
C LYS A 165 8.34 24.22 2.82
N ILE A 166 7.38 24.07 3.74
CA ILE A 166 6.11 24.78 3.75
C ILE A 166 5.81 25.21 5.20
N ASP A 167 5.32 26.42 5.38
CA ASP A 167 5.06 26.97 6.72
C ASP A 167 3.81 26.39 7.36
N ARG A 168 2.79 26.09 6.55
CA ARG A 168 1.52 25.53 6.99
C ARG A 168 1.02 24.46 6.04
N MET A 169 0.29 23.49 6.58
CA MET A 169 -0.44 22.52 5.76
C MET A 169 -1.60 23.21 5.04
N PRO A 170 -1.81 22.97 3.73
CA PRO A 170 -2.89 23.62 2.99
C PRO A 170 -4.29 23.16 3.39
N THR A 171 -4.45 21.87 3.71
CA THR A 171 -5.76 21.27 4.05
C THR A 171 -5.57 19.96 4.83
N ALA A 172 -6.64 19.46 5.46
CA ALA A 172 -6.67 18.13 6.07
C ALA A 172 -7.29 17.08 5.12
N PHE A 173 -6.85 15.82 5.24
CA PHE A 173 -7.40 14.73 4.43
C PHE A 173 -8.92 14.54 4.63
N SER A 174 -9.44 14.86 5.82
CA SER A 174 -10.87 14.79 6.13
C SER A 174 -11.73 15.77 5.34
N GLU A 175 -11.17 16.90 4.93
CA GLU A 175 -11.87 18.00 4.24
C GLU A 175 -11.90 17.78 2.73
N ILE A 176 -10.84 17.18 2.18
CA ILE A 176 -10.67 17.02 0.73
C ILE A 176 -11.02 15.62 0.20
N LYS A 177 -11.11 14.60 1.05
CA LYS A 177 -11.40 13.23 0.59
C LYS A 177 -12.75 13.16 -0.10
N VAL A 178 -12.84 12.33 -1.14
CA VAL A 178 -14.11 11.97 -1.77
C VAL A 178 -14.79 10.90 -0.92
N ALA A 179 -16.05 11.13 -0.57
CA ALA A 179 -16.85 10.15 0.16
C ALA A 179 -17.04 8.89 -0.70
N ASP A 180 -16.83 7.72 -0.09
CA ASP A 180 -17.13 6.45 -0.75
C ASP A 180 -18.48 5.96 -0.23
N PRO A 181 -19.53 5.95 -1.06
CA PRO A 181 -20.86 5.53 -0.61
C PRO A 181 -20.91 4.03 -0.28
N VAL A 182 -19.92 3.25 -0.76
CA VAL A 182 -19.83 1.82 -0.50
C VAL A 182 -18.94 1.57 0.71
N ARG A 183 -19.52 0.93 1.73
CA ARG A 183 -18.78 0.52 2.94
C ARG A 183 -17.62 -0.39 2.56
N LYS A 184 -16.52 -0.31 3.31
CA LYS A 184 -15.30 -1.07 3.00
C LYS A 184 -15.52 -2.58 3.02
N GLU A 185 -16.33 -3.07 3.95
CA GLU A 185 -16.72 -4.48 4.04
C GLU A 185 -17.52 -4.92 2.80
N ASP A 186 -18.30 -4.03 2.21
CA ASP A 186 -19.09 -4.36 1.03
C ASP A 186 -18.25 -4.44 -0.24
N LYS A 187 -17.04 -3.87 -0.30
CA LYS A 187 -16.25 -3.90 -1.54
C LYS A 187 -15.75 -5.29 -1.94
N ARG A 188 -15.70 -6.24 -0.99
CA ARG A 188 -15.27 -7.62 -1.23
C ARG A 188 -16.11 -8.58 -0.43
N LEU A 189 -16.62 -9.60 -1.11
CA LEU A 189 -17.39 -10.65 -0.49
C LEU A 189 -16.58 -11.95 -0.39
N PRO A 190 -16.85 -12.78 0.64
CA PRO A 190 -16.48 -14.19 0.60
C PRO A 190 -17.18 -14.89 -0.59
N PHE A 191 -16.66 -16.03 -1.01
CA PHE A 191 -17.40 -16.89 -1.93
C PHE A 191 -18.59 -17.55 -1.23
N SER A 192 -19.72 -17.66 -1.94
CA SER A 192 -20.86 -18.49 -1.50
C SER A 192 -20.54 -19.98 -1.65
N ASN A 193 -21.33 -20.85 -1.01
CA ASN A 193 -21.18 -22.29 -1.15
C ASN A 193 -21.32 -22.74 -2.62
N ASP A 194 -22.28 -22.19 -3.37
CA ASP A 194 -22.47 -22.51 -4.81
C ASP A 194 -21.25 -22.10 -5.65
N GLN A 195 -20.63 -20.96 -5.33
CA GLN A 195 -19.40 -20.54 -6.00
C GLN A 195 -18.23 -21.45 -5.63
N LEU A 196 -18.10 -21.85 -4.37
CA LEU A 196 -17.08 -22.81 -3.95
C LEU A 196 -17.30 -24.16 -4.63
N ALA A 197 -18.53 -24.66 -4.71
CA ALA A 197 -18.86 -25.88 -5.44
C ALA A 197 -18.46 -25.76 -6.92
N THR A 198 -18.84 -24.67 -7.58
CA THR A 198 -18.44 -24.41 -8.99
C THR A 198 -16.92 -24.35 -9.16
N ILE A 199 -16.20 -23.74 -8.22
CA ILE A 199 -14.74 -23.65 -8.26
C ILE A 199 -14.12 -25.03 -8.07
N PHE A 200 -14.43 -25.72 -6.99
CA PHE A 200 -13.71 -26.94 -6.59
C PHE A 200 -14.20 -28.21 -7.30
N HIS A 201 -15.25 -28.14 -8.12
CA HIS A 201 -15.66 -29.20 -9.06
C HIS A 201 -15.33 -28.85 -10.52
N SER A 202 -14.56 -27.79 -10.75
CA SER A 202 -14.11 -27.43 -12.09
C SER A 202 -12.96 -28.32 -12.55
N GLU A 203 -12.68 -28.32 -13.86
CA GLU A 203 -11.65 -29.14 -14.52
C GLU A 203 -10.30 -29.16 -13.78
N VAL A 204 -9.85 -28.01 -13.25
CA VAL A 204 -8.58 -27.91 -12.53
C VAL A 204 -8.53 -28.85 -11.32
N PHE A 205 -9.65 -29.05 -10.62
CA PHE A 205 -9.71 -29.84 -9.39
C PHE A 205 -10.11 -31.30 -9.62
N LEU A 206 -10.43 -31.66 -10.87
CA LEU A 206 -10.66 -33.03 -11.30
C LEU A 206 -9.39 -33.68 -11.88
N ASP A 207 -8.30 -32.92 -12.02
CA ASP A 207 -7.02 -33.44 -12.48
C ASP A 207 -6.40 -34.38 -11.43
N GLU A 208 -6.26 -35.65 -11.79
CA GLU A 208 -5.66 -36.68 -10.95
C GLU A 208 -4.17 -36.44 -10.66
N LYS A 209 -3.45 -35.69 -11.51
CA LYS A 209 -2.02 -35.41 -11.29
C LYS A 209 -1.78 -34.49 -10.10
N ARG A 210 -2.69 -33.56 -9.84
CA ARG A 210 -2.64 -32.60 -8.72
C ARG A 210 -1.26 -31.95 -8.55
N ASP A 211 -0.59 -31.56 -9.63
CA ASP A 211 0.78 -31.05 -9.60
C ASP A 211 0.92 -29.55 -9.97
N ASP A 212 -0.14 -28.92 -10.47
CA ASP A 212 -0.18 -27.48 -10.85
C ASP A 212 -0.49 -26.57 -9.64
N CYS A 213 0.12 -25.39 -9.60
CA CYS A 213 -0.19 -24.37 -8.60
C CYS A 213 -1.67 -23.95 -8.57
N MET A 214 -2.37 -24.04 -9.70
CA MET A 214 -3.80 -23.75 -9.83
C MET A 214 -4.67 -24.71 -9.04
N PHE A 215 -4.18 -25.92 -8.74
CA PHE A 215 -4.84 -26.87 -7.86
C PHE A 215 -4.65 -26.49 -6.39
N TRP A 216 -3.39 -26.37 -5.94
CA TRP A 216 -3.09 -26.25 -4.52
C TRP A 216 -3.23 -24.85 -3.95
N VAL A 217 -2.88 -23.80 -4.70
CA VAL A 217 -2.88 -22.43 -4.17
C VAL A 217 -4.29 -21.96 -3.77
N PRO A 218 -5.37 -22.22 -4.54
CA PRO A 218 -6.73 -21.93 -4.09
C PRO A 218 -7.16 -22.73 -2.86
N LEU A 219 -6.81 -24.03 -2.78
CA LEU A 219 -7.11 -24.88 -1.63
C LEU A 219 -6.44 -24.35 -0.36
N ILE A 220 -5.14 -24.03 -0.41
CA ILE A 220 -4.42 -23.43 0.73
C ILE A 220 -5.02 -22.06 1.10
N ALA A 221 -5.39 -21.24 0.12
CA ALA A 221 -6.01 -19.94 0.39
C ALA A 221 -7.38 -20.07 1.07
N LEU A 222 -8.14 -21.12 0.77
CA LEU A 222 -9.44 -21.41 1.37
C LEU A 222 -9.29 -22.04 2.77
N TRP A 223 -8.45 -23.06 2.93
CA TRP A 223 -8.36 -23.87 4.15
C TRP A 223 -7.39 -23.33 5.20
N ASN A 224 -6.39 -22.55 4.81
CA ASN A 224 -5.43 -21.92 5.72
C ASN A 224 -5.49 -20.39 5.72
N GLY A 225 -6.30 -19.81 4.83
CA GLY A 225 -6.50 -18.36 4.78
C GLY A 225 -5.26 -17.55 4.43
N MET A 226 -4.17 -18.16 3.95
CA MET A 226 -2.90 -17.47 3.68
C MET A 226 -3.03 -16.42 2.57
N ARG A 227 -2.17 -15.40 2.58
CA ARG A 227 -2.14 -14.42 1.47
C ARG A 227 -1.59 -15.10 0.22
N SER A 228 -2.06 -14.71 -0.96
CA SER A 228 -1.60 -15.32 -2.22
C SER A 228 -0.08 -15.32 -2.36
N ASN A 229 0.59 -14.21 -2.02
CA ASN A 229 2.05 -14.16 -2.09
C ASN A 229 2.75 -15.03 -1.05
N GLU A 230 2.16 -15.21 0.14
CA GLU A 230 2.71 -16.13 1.16
C GLU A 230 2.72 -17.56 0.63
N ILE A 231 1.66 -17.97 -0.09
CA ILE A 231 1.56 -19.31 -0.69
C ILE A 231 2.46 -19.44 -1.92
N CYS A 232 2.39 -18.50 -2.86
CA CYS A 232 3.08 -18.60 -4.16
C CYS A 232 4.60 -18.57 -4.06
N GLN A 233 5.16 -18.07 -2.95
CA GLN A 233 6.61 -17.94 -2.76
C GLN A 233 7.20 -19.02 -1.85
N LEU A 234 6.39 -19.97 -1.37
CA LEU A 234 6.84 -21.05 -0.50
C LEU A 234 7.98 -21.81 -1.19
N ASP A 235 9.06 -22.00 -0.45
CA ASP A 235 10.07 -22.99 -0.74
C ASP A 235 9.61 -24.34 -0.18
N THR A 236 10.13 -25.44 -0.72
CA THR A 236 9.82 -26.77 -0.19
C THR A 236 10.19 -26.90 1.28
N VAL A 237 11.24 -26.20 1.73
CA VAL A 237 11.68 -26.23 3.14
C VAL A 237 10.74 -25.47 4.09
N ASP A 238 9.85 -24.63 3.55
CA ASP A 238 8.85 -23.92 4.35
C ASP A 238 7.70 -24.85 4.77
N VAL A 239 7.58 -26.03 4.17
CA VAL A 239 6.65 -27.08 4.60
C VAL A 239 7.42 -28.05 5.47
N LYS A 240 7.13 -28.06 6.77
CA LYS A 240 7.87 -28.89 7.74
C LYS A 240 6.98 -29.45 8.81
N MET A 241 7.44 -30.54 9.41
CA MET A 241 6.79 -31.19 10.54
C MET A 241 7.48 -30.74 11.84
N VAL A 242 6.70 -30.20 12.78
CA VAL A 242 7.16 -29.76 14.10
C VAL A 242 6.25 -30.41 15.13
N ASP A 243 6.85 -31.14 16.07
CA ASP A 243 6.13 -31.86 17.14
C ASP A 243 4.97 -32.72 16.62
N GLY A 244 5.19 -33.39 15.48
CA GLY A 244 4.19 -34.26 14.84
C GLY A 244 3.11 -33.53 14.02
N ILE A 245 3.15 -32.20 13.95
CA ILE A 245 2.18 -31.39 13.20
C ILE A 245 2.86 -30.79 11.97
N TRP A 246 2.28 -31.02 10.79
CA TRP A 246 2.72 -30.35 9.57
C TRP A 246 2.32 -28.87 9.59
N GLY A 247 3.24 -28.00 9.20
CA GLY A 247 3.02 -26.55 9.16
C GLY A 247 3.68 -25.87 7.96
N PHE A 248 3.12 -24.71 7.62
CA PHE A 248 3.71 -23.71 6.74
C PHE A 248 4.50 -22.70 7.56
N ASP A 249 5.79 -22.56 7.29
CA ASP A 249 6.65 -21.50 7.80
C ASP A 249 6.57 -20.28 6.88
N VAL A 250 5.76 -19.31 7.27
CA VAL A 250 5.70 -18.04 6.56
C VAL A 250 6.87 -17.18 7.03
N THR A 251 7.90 -17.10 6.19
CA THR A 251 9.12 -16.34 6.48
C THR A 251 9.54 -15.48 5.28
N TYR A 252 10.47 -14.55 5.49
CA TYR A 252 11.18 -13.84 4.44
C TYR A 252 12.50 -14.54 4.04
N ILE A 253 12.92 -15.56 4.78
CA ILE A 253 14.16 -16.32 4.51
C ILE A 253 13.91 -17.26 3.34
N SER A 254 14.76 -17.17 2.31
CA SER A 254 14.71 -18.02 1.11
C SER A 254 15.71 -19.17 1.20
N SER A 255 15.35 -20.34 0.69
CA SER A 255 16.26 -21.49 0.63
C SER A 255 17.38 -21.32 -0.40
N SER A 256 17.21 -20.44 -1.41
CA SER A 256 18.26 -20.16 -2.40
C SER A 256 19.29 -19.14 -1.93
N GLY A 257 19.07 -18.49 -0.77
CA GLY A 257 19.88 -17.37 -0.30
C GLY A 257 19.54 -16.02 -0.94
N ASP A 258 18.60 -15.98 -1.89
CA ASP A 258 18.14 -14.75 -2.53
C ASP A 258 17.08 -14.02 -1.67
N ASP A 259 17.04 -12.68 -1.72
CA ASP A 259 15.96 -11.87 -1.13
C ASP A 259 14.70 -11.86 -2.01
N ASP A 260 14.16 -13.07 -2.28
CA ASP A 260 13.06 -13.30 -3.22
C ASP A 260 11.69 -13.48 -2.55
N LYS A 261 11.64 -13.52 -1.21
CA LYS A 261 10.41 -13.64 -0.42
C LYS A 261 10.01 -12.32 0.22
N HIS A 262 8.77 -11.91 -0.05
CA HIS A 262 8.24 -10.61 0.36
C HIS A 262 7.04 -10.80 1.27
N LEU A 263 7.16 -10.33 2.52
CA LEU A 263 6.09 -10.33 3.50
C LEU A 263 5.49 -8.92 3.67
N LYS A 264 4.18 -8.86 3.95
CA LYS A 264 3.46 -7.57 3.99
C LYS A 264 3.75 -6.75 5.24
N THR A 265 3.92 -7.42 6.38
CA THR A 265 4.15 -6.84 7.72
C THR A 265 5.00 -7.81 8.55
N GLY A 266 5.62 -7.34 9.64
CA GLY A 266 6.31 -8.22 10.59
C GLY A 266 5.41 -9.35 11.13
N SER A 267 4.13 -9.05 11.38
CA SER A 267 3.11 -10.03 11.78
C SER A 267 2.76 -11.08 10.71
N SER A 268 3.35 -11.01 9.52
CA SER A 268 3.26 -12.11 8.55
C SER A 268 4.17 -13.27 8.93
N ILE A 269 5.26 -13.05 9.69
CA ILE A 269 6.18 -14.13 10.08
C ILE A 269 5.50 -15.02 11.10
N ARG A 270 5.25 -16.29 10.75
CA ARG A 270 4.54 -17.24 11.61
C ARG A 270 4.64 -18.68 11.10
N MET A 271 4.59 -19.62 12.03
CA MET A 271 4.26 -21.01 11.72
C MET A 271 2.74 -21.18 11.71
N ILE A 272 2.19 -21.83 10.69
CA ILE A 272 0.75 -22.11 10.55
C ILE A 272 0.56 -23.60 10.39
N PRO A 273 -0.23 -24.29 11.22
CA PRO A 273 -0.53 -25.69 11.01
C PRO A 273 -1.27 -25.91 9.68
N ILE A 274 -0.93 -26.97 8.96
CA ILE A 274 -1.64 -27.37 7.74
C ILE A 274 -3.01 -27.92 8.14
N HIS A 275 -4.07 -27.43 7.49
CA HIS A 275 -5.41 -27.92 7.77
C HIS A 275 -5.51 -29.42 7.44
N PRO A 276 -6.12 -30.26 8.31
CA PRO A 276 -6.21 -31.71 8.08
C PRO A 276 -6.79 -32.11 6.73
N ARG A 277 -7.79 -31.38 6.24
CA ARG A 277 -8.38 -31.61 4.90
C ARG A 277 -7.37 -31.50 3.77
N LEU A 278 -6.37 -30.60 3.84
CA LEU A 278 -5.33 -30.55 2.82
C LEU A 278 -4.45 -31.81 2.85
N ILE A 279 -4.21 -32.37 4.03
CA ILE A 279 -3.48 -33.63 4.19
C ILE A 279 -4.29 -34.78 3.57
N GLU A 280 -5.59 -34.86 3.87
CA GLU A 280 -6.53 -35.83 3.27
C GLU A 280 -6.61 -35.70 1.74
N PHE A 281 -6.45 -34.48 1.20
CA PHE A 281 -6.42 -34.24 -0.24
C PHE A 281 -5.09 -34.62 -0.91
N GLY A 282 -4.07 -34.99 -0.13
CA GLY A 282 -2.75 -35.41 -0.63
C GLY A 282 -1.69 -34.33 -0.67
N PHE A 283 -1.86 -33.21 0.05
CA PHE A 283 -0.89 -32.10 -0.02
C PHE A 283 0.53 -32.52 0.41
N ILE A 284 0.64 -33.43 1.37
CA ILE A 284 1.94 -33.91 1.85
C ILE A 284 2.66 -34.75 0.79
N ASP A 285 1.93 -35.55 0.02
CA ASP A 285 2.50 -36.34 -1.07
C ASP A 285 2.93 -35.44 -2.23
N PHE A 286 2.10 -34.42 -2.56
CA PHE A 286 2.49 -33.36 -3.48
C PHE A 286 3.79 -32.68 -3.02
N HIS A 287 3.87 -32.25 -1.76
CA HIS A 287 5.06 -31.62 -1.20
C HIS A 287 6.30 -32.53 -1.30
N LYS A 288 6.19 -33.80 -0.92
CA LYS A 288 7.28 -34.78 -0.98
C LYS A 288 7.75 -35.08 -2.41
N SER A 289 6.86 -34.95 -3.40
CA SER A 289 7.21 -35.11 -4.82
C SER A 289 8.06 -33.95 -5.38
N ARG A 290 8.11 -32.81 -4.69
CA ARG A 290 8.85 -31.63 -5.17
C ARG A 290 10.35 -31.73 -4.87
N PRO A 291 11.21 -31.18 -5.74
CA PRO A 291 12.64 -31.10 -5.46
C PRO A 291 12.95 -30.32 -4.18
N LYS A 292 13.86 -30.82 -3.35
CA LYS A 292 14.28 -30.14 -2.13
C LYS A 292 14.99 -28.81 -2.43
N ASN A 293 14.88 -27.85 -1.52
CA ASN A 293 15.51 -26.53 -1.57
C ASN A 293 15.15 -25.69 -2.82
N GLN A 294 13.95 -25.91 -3.37
CA GLN A 294 13.41 -25.14 -4.49
C GLN A 294 12.06 -24.52 -4.12
N LYS A 295 11.50 -23.69 -5.01
CA LYS A 295 10.12 -23.24 -4.89
C LYS A 295 9.18 -24.44 -4.91
N LEU A 296 8.24 -24.48 -3.95
CA LEU A 296 7.19 -25.49 -3.89
C LEU A 296 6.32 -25.46 -5.17
N PHE A 297 6.06 -24.25 -5.68
CA PHE A 297 5.33 -23.99 -6.92
C PHE A 297 6.28 -23.48 -8.01
N GLY A 298 7.09 -24.38 -8.57
CA GLY A 298 8.10 -24.05 -9.59
C GLY A 298 7.55 -23.53 -10.92
N ASP A 299 6.24 -23.67 -11.15
CA ASP A 299 5.51 -23.20 -12.33
C ASP A 299 5.07 -21.72 -12.23
N ILE A 300 5.29 -21.06 -11.07
CA ILE A 300 4.98 -19.65 -10.88
C ILE A 300 6.21 -18.78 -11.14
N THR A 301 6.10 -17.88 -12.12
CA THR A 301 7.15 -16.88 -12.40
C THR A 301 6.94 -15.58 -11.62
N ARG A 302 8.02 -14.91 -11.23
CA ARG A 302 7.93 -13.58 -10.58
C ARG A 302 7.38 -12.55 -11.56
N GLY A 303 6.50 -11.67 -11.08
CA GLY A 303 6.12 -10.47 -11.81
C GLY A 303 7.27 -9.45 -11.88
N HIS A 304 7.16 -8.46 -12.78
CA HIS A 304 8.08 -7.32 -12.87
C HIS A 304 8.26 -6.55 -11.55
N ASP A 305 7.32 -6.69 -10.63
CA ASP A 305 7.34 -6.04 -9.32
C ASP A 305 8.04 -6.88 -8.24
N GLY A 306 8.59 -8.05 -8.61
CA GLY A 306 9.28 -8.98 -7.72
C GLY A 306 8.37 -9.97 -6.99
N TYR A 307 7.05 -9.94 -7.19
CA TYR A 307 6.10 -10.79 -6.47
C TYR A 307 5.64 -11.98 -7.33
N TYR A 308 5.72 -13.20 -6.78
CA TYR A 308 5.18 -14.42 -7.41
C TYR A 308 3.66 -14.35 -7.57
N SER A 309 2.96 -13.77 -6.60
CA SER A 309 1.51 -13.63 -6.66
C SER A 309 1.00 -12.74 -7.80
N THR A 310 1.83 -11.88 -8.40
CA THR A 310 1.41 -10.94 -9.46
C THR A 310 1.01 -11.67 -10.75
N THR A 311 1.77 -12.69 -11.14
CA THR A 311 1.48 -13.52 -12.33
C THR A 311 0.36 -14.51 -12.01
N PHE A 312 0.49 -15.23 -10.89
CA PHE A 312 -0.48 -16.22 -10.44
C PHE A 312 -1.88 -15.63 -10.26
N SER A 313 -2.02 -14.53 -9.51
CA SER A 313 -3.35 -13.95 -9.24
C SER A 313 -4.03 -13.48 -10.54
N LYS A 314 -3.28 -13.08 -11.57
CA LYS A 314 -3.86 -12.75 -12.89
C LYS A 314 -4.37 -14.00 -13.59
N ARG A 315 -3.60 -15.10 -13.61
CA ARG A 315 -4.02 -16.41 -14.14
C ARG A 315 -5.27 -16.91 -13.42
N ALA A 316 -5.23 -16.95 -12.09
CA ALA A 316 -6.34 -17.42 -11.26
C ALA A 316 -7.61 -16.57 -11.42
N ASN A 317 -7.51 -15.24 -11.43
CA ASN A 317 -8.70 -14.40 -11.64
C ASN A 317 -9.31 -14.54 -13.05
N ARG A 318 -8.50 -14.78 -14.09
CA ARG A 318 -9.02 -15.10 -15.42
C ARG A 318 -9.77 -16.43 -15.42
N TYR A 319 -9.22 -17.44 -14.75
CA TYR A 319 -9.88 -18.74 -14.61
C TYR A 319 -11.20 -18.64 -13.84
N LEU A 320 -11.21 -17.99 -12.68
CA LEU A 320 -12.43 -17.74 -11.92
C LEU A 320 -13.49 -16.99 -12.74
N LYS A 321 -13.06 -16.11 -13.66
CA LYS A 321 -13.96 -15.42 -14.60
C LYS A 321 -14.50 -16.37 -15.67
N SER A 322 -13.68 -17.26 -16.24
CA SER A 322 -14.15 -18.19 -17.26
C SER A 322 -15.16 -19.21 -16.72
N ILE A 323 -15.08 -19.56 -15.43
CA ILE A 323 -16.06 -20.45 -14.77
C ILE A 323 -17.20 -19.70 -14.06
N GLY A 324 -17.34 -18.39 -14.29
CA GLY A 324 -18.50 -17.61 -13.81
C GLY A 324 -18.50 -17.23 -12.31
N THR A 325 -17.40 -17.45 -11.56
CA THR A 325 -17.35 -17.17 -10.12
C THR A 325 -16.65 -15.86 -9.76
N HIS A 326 -15.97 -15.22 -10.72
CA HIS A 326 -15.39 -13.88 -10.56
C HIS A 326 -16.41 -12.78 -10.86
N GLY A 327 -16.40 -11.70 -10.07
CA GLY A 327 -17.26 -10.52 -10.29
C GLY A 327 -16.67 -9.24 -9.70
N PRO A 328 -17.42 -8.13 -9.68
CA PRO A 328 -16.94 -6.86 -9.11
C PRO A 328 -16.44 -6.99 -7.67
N ARG A 329 -17.10 -7.87 -6.88
CA ARG A 329 -16.83 -8.12 -5.45
C ARG A 329 -16.06 -9.43 -5.18
N HIS A 330 -15.96 -10.34 -6.15
CA HIS A 330 -15.33 -11.66 -6.01
C HIS A 330 -14.06 -11.79 -6.86
N LYS A 331 -12.96 -12.21 -6.22
CA LYS A 331 -11.65 -12.41 -6.85
C LYS A 331 -10.87 -13.46 -6.06
N PHE A 332 -9.64 -13.78 -6.44
CA PHE A 332 -8.81 -14.75 -5.71
C PHE A 332 -8.74 -14.49 -4.20
N HIS A 333 -8.61 -13.23 -3.77
CA HIS A 333 -8.57 -12.89 -2.35
C HIS A 333 -9.89 -13.15 -1.59
N SER A 334 -10.99 -13.43 -2.29
CA SER A 334 -12.25 -13.85 -1.69
C SER A 334 -12.13 -15.19 -0.97
N PHE A 335 -11.23 -16.10 -1.36
CA PHE A 335 -10.95 -17.32 -0.59
C PHE A 335 -10.55 -17.02 0.86
N ARG A 336 -9.66 -16.04 1.05
CA ARG A 336 -9.24 -15.60 2.38
C ARG A 336 -10.36 -14.90 3.16
N HIS A 337 -11.29 -14.24 2.47
CA HIS A 337 -12.50 -13.72 3.13
C HIS A 337 -13.42 -14.86 3.56
N THR A 338 -13.60 -15.88 2.72
CA THR A 338 -14.34 -17.10 3.06
C THR A 338 -13.73 -17.80 4.28
N PHE A 339 -12.39 -17.95 4.34
CA PHE A 339 -11.70 -18.49 5.51
C PHE A 339 -11.99 -17.68 6.79
N ARG A 340 -11.97 -16.35 6.72
CA ARG A 340 -12.32 -15.50 7.87
C ARG A 340 -13.73 -15.77 8.38
N ASP A 341 -14.67 -15.98 7.47
CA ASP A 341 -16.05 -16.27 7.86
C ASP A 341 -16.22 -17.71 8.35
N ALA A 342 -15.42 -18.65 7.85
CA ALA A 342 -15.37 -20.02 8.37
C ALA A 342 -14.81 -20.09 9.80
N LEU A 343 -13.75 -19.32 10.12
CA LEU A 343 -13.25 -19.18 11.50
C LEU A 343 -14.36 -18.70 12.45
N ARG A 344 -15.13 -17.68 12.04
CA ARG A 344 -16.26 -17.15 12.83
C ARG A 344 -17.35 -18.21 13.01
N ARG A 345 -17.67 -18.96 11.97
CA ARG A 345 -18.67 -20.04 12.01
C ARG A 345 -18.25 -21.18 12.93
N GLY A 346 -16.98 -21.57 12.86
CA GLY A 346 -16.36 -22.57 13.73
C GLY A 346 -16.15 -22.10 15.18
N ARG A 347 -16.48 -20.82 15.48
CA ARG A 347 -16.27 -20.18 16.78
C ARG A 347 -14.81 -20.25 17.25
N VAL A 348 -13.88 -20.19 16.30
CA VAL A 348 -12.45 -20.16 16.59
C VAL A 348 -12.12 -18.97 17.47
N ASP A 349 -11.26 -19.17 18.47
CA ASP A 349 -10.81 -18.07 19.32
C ASP A 349 -10.33 -16.89 18.47
N ARG A 350 -10.72 -15.68 18.88
CA ARG A 350 -10.51 -14.48 18.06
C ARG A 350 -9.04 -14.17 17.87
N GLU A 351 -8.22 -14.34 18.91
CA GLU A 351 -6.81 -14.03 18.87
C GLU A 351 -6.03 -15.12 18.13
N ILE A 352 -6.40 -16.40 18.29
CA ILE A 352 -5.88 -17.50 17.47
C ILE A 352 -6.25 -17.33 15.99
N GLY A 353 -7.50 -16.99 15.69
CA GLY A 353 -7.94 -16.71 14.32
C GLY A 353 -7.19 -15.55 13.68
N LYS A 354 -6.83 -14.52 14.46
CA LYS A 354 -5.93 -13.44 14.00
C LYS A 354 -4.51 -13.92 13.77
N ALA A 355 -3.98 -14.79 14.63
CA ALA A 355 -2.65 -15.37 14.49
C ALA A 355 -2.56 -16.24 13.22
N LEU A 356 -3.48 -17.19 13.03
CA LEU A 356 -3.59 -18.03 11.83
C LEU A 356 -3.65 -17.17 10.56
N GLY A 357 -4.54 -16.17 10.56
CA GLY A 357 -4.71 -15.26 9.45
C GLY A 357 -3.54 -14.29 9.25
N GLY A 358 -2.72 -13.99 10.26
CA GLY A 358 -1.80 -12.84 10.22
C GLY A 358 -2.55 -11.51 10.09
N TRP A 359 -3.64 -11.34 10.84
CA TRP A 359 -4.49 -10.13 10.86
C TRP A 359 -4.17 -9.15 12.00
N GLN A 360 -3.13 -9.39 12.79
CA GLN A 360 -2.63 -8.44 13.78
C GLN A 360 -2.20 -7.14 13.08
N ARG A 361 -2.70 -5.99 13.56
CA ARG A 361 -2.48 -4.67 12.93
C ARG A 361 -1.10 -4.12 13.32
N GLY A 362 -0.48 -3.40 12.38
CA GLY A 362 0.88 -2.83 12.49
C GLY A 362 1.04 -1.62 13.42
N ASN A 363 0.41 -1.64 14.58
CA ASN A 363 1.02 -1.16 15.81
C ASN A 363 0.88 -2.35 16.74
N THR A 364 1.90 -3.21 16.72
CA THR A 364 2.05 -4.25 17.73
C THR A 364 2.10 -3.49 19.05
N ASP A 365 1.02 -3.51 19.83
CA ASP A 365 1.12 -3.11 21.22
C ASP A 365 2.28 -3.91 21.83
N ALA A 366 3.05 -3.32 22.73
CA ALA A 366 4.21 -3.99 23.33
C ALA A 366 3.86 -5.40 23.88
N PHE A 367 2.59 -5.63 24.22
CA PHE A 367 2.04 -6.94 24.59
C PHE A 367 2.07 -8.00 23.46
N ASP A 368 1.84 -7.63 22.19
CA ASP A 368 1.86 -8.56 21.05
C ASP A 368 3.30 -8.95 20.63
N ILE A 369 4.33 -8.21 21.08
CA ILE A 369 5.75 -8.53 20.86
C ILE A 369 6.28 -9.46 21.97
N TYR A 370 5.71 -9.40 23.17
CA TYR A 370 6.13 -10.17 24.33
C TYR A 370 5.21 -11.38 24.56
N GLY A 371 5.48 -12.44 23.81
CA GLY A 371 4.91 -13.78 23.99
C GLY A 371 5.43 -14.71 22.90
N SER A 372 5.64 -15.99 23.19
CA SER A 372 6.11 -17.01 22.23
C SER A 372 5.08 -17.36 21.14
N GLY A 373 4.08 -16.50 20.89
CA GLY A 373 2.88 -16.82 20.13
C GLY A 373 2.08 -17.95 20.78
N TYR A 374 1.11 -18.46 20.03
CA TYR A 374 0.37 -19.66 20.39
C TYR A 374 1.18 -20.91 20.01
N PRO A 375 1.25 -21.93 20.88
CA PRO A 375 1.75 -23.26 20.54
C PRO A 375 1.10 -23.83 19.27
N LEU A 376 1.85 -24.61 18.49
CA LEU A 376 1.40 -25.11 17.19
C LEU A 376 0.21 -26.09 17.31
N ASP A 377 0.15 -26.85 18.39
CA ASP A 377 -0.95 -27.76 18.74
C ASP A 377 -2.23 -27.00 19.09
N GLU A 378 -2.15 -25.88 19.81
CA GLU A 378 -3.28 -25.00 20.07
C GLU A 378 -3.81 -24.38 18.76
N LEU A 379 -2.91 -23.88 17.90
CA LEU A 379 -3.27 -23.41 16.56
C LEU A 379 -3.92 -24.52 15.71
N TYR A 380 -3.44 -25.76 15.83
CA TYR A 380 -3.96 -26.91 15.08
C TYR A 380 -5.34 -27.34 15.57
N ALA A 381 -5.56 -27.31 16.90
CA ALA A 381 -6.85 -27.60 17.51
C ALA A 381 -7.95 -26.62 17.07
N GLU A 382 -7.57 -25.36 16.81
CA GLU A 382 -8.48 -24.32 16.34
C GLU A 382 -8.67 -24.35 14.81
N ILE A 383 -7.59 -24.52 14.03
CA ILE A 383 -7.70 -24.49 12.56
C ILE A 383 -8.62 -25.60 12.04
N ARG A 384 -8.65 -26.77 12.70
CA ARG A 384 -9.53 -27.90 12.34
C ARG A 384 -11.04 -27.61 12.55
N LEU A 385 -11.39 -26.52 13.24
CA LEU A 385 -12.79 -26.09 13.38
C LEU A 385 -13.29 -25.38 12.10
N VAL A 386 -12.38 -25.03 11.17
CA VAL A 386 -12.73 -24.49 9.87
C VAL A 386 -13.33 -25.58 9.00
N ASP A 387 -14.55 -25.36 8.53
CA ASP A 387 -15.24 -26.32 7.66
C ASP A 387 -16.11 -25.63 6.61
N TYR A 388 -16.30 -26.36 5.51
CA TYR A 388 -17.11 -26.01 4.34
C TYR A 388 -18.03 -27.17 3.97
N SER A 389 -18.74 -27.74 4.95
CA SER A 389 -19.64 -28.90 4.82
C SER A 389 -20.76 -28.78 3.78
N ASN A 390 -21.10 -27.58 3.34
CA ASN A 390 -22.09 -27.35 2.27
C ASN A 390 -21.51 -27.51 0.85
N VAL A 391 -20.26 -27.98 0.74
CA VAL A 391 -19.58 -28.28 -0.51
C VAL A 391 -19.17 -29.75 -0.45
N GLU A 392 -19.36 -30.48 -1.54
CA GLU A 392 -18.92 -31.87 -1.69
C GLU A 392 -17.39 -31.88 -1.92
N TRP A 393 -16.67 -32.76 -1.21
CA TRP A 393 -15.19 -32.79 -1.22
C TRP A 393 -14.63 -34.21 -1.39
N SER A 394 -15.46 -35.26 -1.43
CA SER A 394 -15.01 -36.65 -1.43
C SER A 394 -14.17 -36.99 -2.66
N HIS A 395 -14.46 -36.37 -3.81
CA HIS A 395 -13.65 -36.51 -5.02
C HIS A 395 -12.20 -36.02 -4.86
N LEU A 396 -11.92 -35.16 -3.87
CA LEU A 396 -10.58 -34.69 -3.55
C LEU A 396 -9.87 -35.55 -2.50
N VAL A 397 -10.59 -36.35 -1.71
CA VAL A 397 -9.97 -37.21 -0.70
C VAL A 397 -9.21 -38.33 -1.39
N ILE A 398 -7.93 -38.51 -1.05
CA ILE A 398 -7.19 -39.67 -1.54
C ILE A 398 -7.66 -40.89 -0.76
N THR A 399 -8.23 -41.87 -1.47
CA THR A 399 -8.40 -43.23 -0.93
C THR A 399 -7.02 -43.88 -0.94
N GLY A 400 -6.46 -44.10 0.25
CA GLY A 400 -5.14 -44.70 0.44
C GLY A 400 -5.05 -46.16 0.00
#